data_AF-A0A370WS11-F1
#
_entry.id   AF-A0A370WS11-F1
#
_cell.length_a   1.000
_cell.length_b   1.000
_cell.length_c   1.000
_cell.angle_alpha   90.00
_cell.angle_beta   90.00
_cell.angle_gamma   90.00
#
_symmetry.space_group_name_H-M   'P 1'
#
loop_
_entity.id
_entity.type
_entity.pdbx_description
1 polymer ?
#
loop_
_entity_poly.entity_id
_entity_poly.type
_entity_poly.pdbx_seq_one_letter_code
_entity_poly.pdbx_strand_id
1 'polypeptide(L)'
;MLLYGTFEERGYTFEAYIPTDDAEPVAFELRIIVGGELKHSLLVPMTYTPTFGVDAGDRQMIESILDRVLAVLPNSHEFGAKAVHALEELETEIGGKQARKQHQNWLDSPGRRCGQFEYTTDLFAAQFAELVGGREAMDKWMKTKTPQFGDRTPEEALHLGMTQAVINHLLELAQQSSKGGTDI
;
A
#
# COMPACT_ATOMS: atom_id res chain seq x y z
N MET A 1 1.08 4.49 9.66
CA MET A 1 1.47 3.08 9.42
C MET A 1 0.47 2.16 10.13
N LEU A 2 -0.02 1.12 9.45
CA LEU A 2 -0.88 0.03 9.96
C LEU A 2 -0.12 -1.28 9.84
N LEU A 3 -0.26 -2.17 10.83
CA LEU A 3 0.32 -3.51 10.76
C LEU A 3 -0.42 -4.30 9.68
N TYR A 4 0.31 -4.75 8.67
CA TYR A 4 -0.21 -5.59 7.59
C TYR A 4 -0.14 -7.07 7.97
N GLY A 5 1.01 -7.51 8.49
CA GLY A 5 1.21 -8.90 8.83
C GLY A 5 2.45 -9.12 9.69
N THR A 6 2.47 -10.27 10.36
CA THR A 6 3.58 -10.72 11.19
C THR A 6 4.02 -12.10 10.72
N PHE A 7 5.33 -12.29 10.60
CA PHE A 7 5.95 -13.56 10.21
C PHE A 7 7.05 -13.92 11.21
N GLU A 8 7.13 -15.18 11.63
CA GLU A 8 8.11 -15.64 12.61
C GLU A 8 8.94 -16.79 12.04
N GLU A 9 10.26 -16.62 12.01
CA GLU A 9 11.17 -17.62 11.42
C GLU A 9 12.57 -17.48 11.98
N ARG A 10 13.26 -18.61 12.23
CA ARG A 10 14.66 -18.66 12.74
C ARG A 10 14.93 -17.78 13.98
N GLY A 11 13.90 -17.56 14.81
CA GLY A 11 13.98 -16.72 16.02
C GLY A 11 13.91 -15.21 15.75
N TYR A 12 13.51 -14.81 14.55
CA TYR A 12 13.14 -13.45 14.18
C TYR A 12 11.63 -13.30 14.14
N THR A 13 11.14 -12.12 14.51
CA THR A 13 9.80 -11.66 14.21
C THR A 13 9.90 -10.55 13.18
N PHE A 14 9.18 -10.70 12.07
CA PHE A 14 9.08 -9.73 11.01
C PHE A 14 7.70 -9.11 11.05
N GLU A 15 7.63 -7.79 11.15
CA GLU A 15 6.37 -7.05 11.08
C GLU A 15 6.39 -6.18 9.83
N ALA A 16 5.46 -6.45 8.91
CA ALA A 16 5.26 -5.63 7.73
C ALA A 16 4.19 -4.58 8.03
N TYR A 17 4.50 -3.32 7.79
CA TYR A 17 3.60 -2.19 7.96
C TYR A 17 3.31 -1.53 6.63
N ILE A 18 2.05 -1.14 6.46
CA ILE A 18 1.60 -0.31 5.35
C ILE A 18 1.41 1.13 5.79
N PRO A 19 1.69 2.10 4.94
CA PRO A 19 1.35 3.48 5.20
C PRO A 19 -0.16 3.70 5.25
N THR A 20 -0.54 4.73 5.99
CA THR A 20 -1.93 5.10 6.29
C THR A 20 -2.41 6.29 5.47
N ASP A 21 -1.49 6.91 4.74
CA ASP A 21 -1.74 8.05 3.89
C ASP A 21 -1.39 7.69 2.43
N ASP A 22 -1.90 8.49 1.50
CA ASP A 22 -1.68 8.38 0.07
C ASP A 22 -0.44 9.17 -0.39
N ALA A 23 0.47 9.47 0.55
CA ALA A 23 1.65 10.30 0.39
C ALA A 23 2.81 9.60 -0.36
N GLU A 24 3.36 10.23 -1.41
CA GLU A 24 4.48 9.65 -2.16
C GLU A 24 5.86 9.78 -1.50
N PRO A 25 6.79 8.88 -1.88
CA PRO A 25 6.53 7.52 -2.33
C PRO A 25 6.08 6.68 -1.15
N VAL A 26 5.31 5.67 -1.50
CA VAL A 26 4.73 4.76 -0.55
C VAL A 26 5.62 3.53 -0.45
N ALA A 27 6.03 3.15 0.75
CA ALA A 27 6.85 1.97 0.99
C ALA A 27 6.27 1.16 2.15
N PHE A 28 6.32 -0.18 2.05
CA PHE A 28 6.15 -1.02 3.22
C PHE A 28 7.34 -0.80 4.14
N GLU A 29 7.07 -0.67 5.44
CA GLU A 29 8.12 -0.77 6.45
C GLU A 29 8.16 -2.20 6.94
N LEU A 30 9.26 -2.90 6.65
CA LEU A 30 9.52 -4.22 7.21
C LEU A 30 10.45 -4.07 8.42
N ARG A 31 9.91 -4.38 9.60
CA ARG A 31 10.64 -4.37 10.87
C ARG A 31 11.15 -5.76 11.22
N ILE A 32 12.41 -5.84 11.63
CA ILE A 32 13.07 -7.08 12.04
C ILE A 32 13.31 -7.00 13.55
N ILE A 33 12.67 -7.89 14.29
CA ILE A 33 12.63 -7.93 15.75
C ILE A 33 13.27 -9.23 16.23
N VAL A 34 14.10 -9.14 17.28
CA VAL A 34 14.71 -10.30 17.96
C VAL A 34 14.48 -10.17 19.46
N GLY A 35 13.81 -11.15 20.06
CA GLY A 35 13.53 -11.14 21.50
C GLY A 35 12.70 -9.93 21.97
N GLY A 36 11.83 -9.40 21.10
CA GLY A 36 11.03 -8.20 21.37
C GLY A 36 11.74 -6.86 21.13
N GLU A 37 13.01 -6.88 20.73
CA GLU A 37 13.77 -5.67 20.43
C GLU A 37 13.84 -5.44 18.91
N LEU A 38 13.48 -4.23 18.46
CA LEU A 38 13.66 -3.81 17.07
C LEU A 38 15.16 -3.73 16.74
N LYS A 39 15.62 -4.59 15.84
CA LYS A 39 17.04 -4.65 15.42
C LYS A 39 17.30 -3.87 14.15
N HIS A 40 16.37 -3.88 13.22
CA HIS A 40 16.49 -3.14 11.96
C HIS A 40 15.12 -2.88 11.34
N SER A 41 15.04 -1.89 10.45
CA SER A 41 13.90 -1.73 9.56
C SER A 41 14.37 -1.34 8.17
N LEU A 42 13.74 -1.92 7.16
CA LEU A 42 13.98 -1.61 5.76
C LEU A 42 12.68 -1.18 5.09
N LEU A 43 12.81 -0.25 4.14
CA LEU A 43 11.69 0.15 3.29
C LEU A 43 11.67 -0.70 2.03
N VAL A 44 10.48 -1.20 1.69
CA VAL A 44 10.21 -1.87 0.43
C VAL A 44 9.32 -0.94 -0.40
N PRO A 45 9.81 -0.39 -1.52
CA PRO A 45 8.99 0.46 -2.37
C PRO A 45 7.72 -0.27 -2.82
N MET A 46 6.57 0.35 -2.64
CA MET A 46 5.33 -0.14 -3.22
C MET A 46 5.29 0.22 -4.70
N THR A 47 4.67 -0.63 -5.51
CA THR A 47 4.46 -0.30 -6.93
C THR A 47 3.34 0.73 -7.06
N TYR A 48 2.33 0.66 -6.18
CA TYR A 48 1.17 1.55 -6.17
C TYR A 48 0.85 2.00 -4.75
N THR A 49 0.16 3.14 -4.63
CA THR A 49 -0.36 3.57 -3.34
C THR A 49 -1.49 2.64 -2.88
N PRO A 50 -1.48 2.17 -1.61
CA PRO A 50 -2.51 1.33 -1.02
C PRO A 50 -3.72 2.20 -0.65
N THR A 51 -4.28 2.88 -1.65
CA THR A 51 -5.48 3.72 -1.51
C THR A 51 -6.67 2.93 -0.96
N PHE A 52 -6.66 1.59 -1.15
CA PHE A 52 -7.72 0.68 -0.75
C PHE A 52 -7.20 -0.56 0.03
N GLY A 53 -5.95 -0.51 0.50
CA GLY A 53 -5.27 -1.63 1.15
C GLY A 53 -4.20 -2.29 0.28
N VAL A 54 -3.75 -3.47 0.69
CA VAL A 54 -2.65 -4.24 0.08
C VAL A 54 -3.24 -5.35 -0.79
N ASP A 55 -2.86 -5.41 -2.07
CA ASP A 55 -3.36 -6.44 -2.97
C ASP A 55 -2.59 -7.77 -2.88
N ALA A 56 -3.01 -8.77 -3.64
CA ALA A 56 -2.34 -10.07 -3.66
C ALA A 56 -0.92 -9.99 -4.24
N GLY A 57 -0.65 -9.06 -5.16
CA GLY A 57 0.66 -8.84 -5.77
C GLY A 57 1.65 -8.22 -4.79
N ASP A 58 1.20 -7.23 -4.02
CA ASP A 58 1.95 -6.63 -2.92
C ASP A 58 2.30 -7.68 -1.85
N ARG A 59 1.36 -8.57 -1.52
CA ARG A 59 1.62 -9.67 -0.59
C ARG A 59 2.74 -10.59 -1.07
N GLN A 60 2.67 -11.02 -2.33
CA GLN A 60 3.69 -11.87 -2.94
C GLN A 60 5.05 -11.16 -2.98
N MET A 61 5.06 -9.84 -3.20
CA MET A 61 6.27 -9.03 -3.14
C MET A 61 6.90 -9.01 -1.74
N ILE A 62 6.09 -8.80 -0.69
CA ILE A 62 6.57 -8.81 0.70
C ILE A 62 7.11 -10.19 1.06
N GLU A 63 6.38 -11.27 0.72
CA GLU A 63 6.82 -12.65 0.96
C GLU A 63 8.14 -12.95 0.23
N SER A 64 8.27 -12.53 -1.04
CA SER A 64 9.52 -12.68 -1.79
C SER A 64 10.69 -11.89 -1.17
N ILE A 65 10.43 -10.71 -0.61
CA ILE A 65 11.47 -9.93 0.07
C ILE A 65 11.81 -10.53 1.44
N LEU A 66 10.83 -11.08 2.17
CA LEU A 66 11.08 -11.82 3.40
C LEU A 66 12.02 -13.00 3.16
N ASP A 67 11.83 -13.77 2.09
CA ASP A 67 12.73 -14.86 1.72
C ASP A 67 14.17 -14.36 1.48
N ARG A 68 14.31 -13.21 0.81
CA ARG A 68 15.62 -12.60 0.55
C ARG A 68 16.27 -12.07 1.83
N VAL A 69 15.49 -11.47 2.74
CA VAL A 69 15.95 -11.02 4.05
C VAL A 69 16.44 -12.23 4.85
N LEU A 70 15.68 -13.32 4.90
CA LEU A 70 16.06 -14.54 5.59
C LEU A 70 17.34 -15.16 5.02
N ALA A 71 17.53 -15.10 3.70
CA ALA A 71 18.72 -15.62 3.05
C ALA A 71 20.02 -14.89 3.47
N VAL A 72 19.94 -13.60 3.79
CA VAL A 72 21.12 -12.81 4.22
C VAL A 72 21.30 -12.75 5.73
N LEU A 73 20.25 -13.08 6.50
CA LEU A 73 20.30 -13.06 7.96
C LEU A 73 21.01 -14.31 8.53
N PRO A 74 21.89 -14.13 9.54
CA PRO A 74 22.46 -15.23 10.30
C PRO A 74 21.39 -15.83 11.24
N ASN A 75 21.77 -16.70 12.17
CA ASN A 75 20.84 -17.08 13.24
C ASN A 75 20.57 -15.87 14.16
N SER A 76 19.39 -15.79 14.76
CA SER A 76 18.95 -14.60 15.51
C SER A 76 19.88 -14.17 16.65
N HIS A 77 20.52 -15.14 17.32
CA HIS A 77 21.49 -14.88 18.39
C HIS A 77 22.85 -14.35 17.90
N GLU A 78 23.12 -14.41 16.59
CA GLU A 78 24.34 -13.92 15.95
C GLU A 78 24.12 -12.58 15.24
N PHE A 79 22.94 -11.96 15.40
CA PHE A 79 22.64 -10.69 14.78
C PHE A 79 23.63 -9.61 15.24
N GLY A 80 24.23 -8.92 14.28
CA GLY A 80 25.24 -7.89 14.55
C GLY A 80 25.59 -7.07 13.31
N ALA A 81 26.73 -6.38 13.35
CA ALA A 81 27.11 -5.40 12.32
C ALA A 81 27.14 -5.96 10.89
N LYS A 82 27.53 -7.23 10.70
CA LYS A 82 27.51 -7.88 9.38
C LYS A 82 26.09 -8.06 8.84
N ALA A 83 25.14 -8.44 9.70
CA ALA A 83 23.75 -8.58 9.32
C ALA A 83 23.14 -7.21 8.95
N VAL A 84 23.44 -6.17 9.74
CA VAL A 84 23.02 -4.80 9.43
C VAL A 84 23.54 -4.36 8.07
N HIS A 85 24.83 -4.60 7.79
CA HIS A 85 25.42 -4.23 6.51
C HIS A 85 24.77 -4.95 5.33
N ALA A 86 24.52 -6.27 5.44
CA ALA A 86 23.85 -7.04 4.40
C ALA A 86 22.39 -6.57 4.18
N LEU A 87 21.69 -6.20 5.24
CA LEU A 87 20.34 -5.63 5.15
C LEU A 87 20.36 -4.24 4.49
N GLU A 88 21.36 -3.40 4.76
CA GLU A 88 21.52 -2.10 4.11
C GLU A 88 21.85 -2.23 2.61
N GLU A 89 22.64 -3.23 2.24
CA GLU A 89 22.90 -3.57 0.83
C GLU A 89 21.60 -4.02 0.15
N LEU A 90 20.84 -4.91 0.80
CA LEU A 90 19.54 -5.38 0.31
C LEU A 90 18.54 -4.22 0.17
N GLU A 91 18.41 -3.34 1.16
CA GLU A 91 17.53 -2.15 1.10
C GLU A 91 17.92 -1.22 -0.06
N THR A 92 19.21 -1.13 -0.37
CA THR A 92 19.71 -0.37 -1.53
C THR A 92 19.29 -1.03 -2.84
N GLU A 93 19.46 -2.35 -2.94
CA GLU A 93 19.14 -3.14 -4.13
C GLU A 93 17.65 -3.10 -4.47
N ILE A 94 16.77 -3.22 -3.46
CA ILE A 94 15.31 -3.18 -3.64
C ILE A 94 14.77 -1.74 -3.78
N GLY A 95 15.63 -0.72 -3.76
CA GLY A 95 15.23 0.68 -3.93
C GLY A 95 14.67 1.36 -2.66
N GLY A 96 14.69 0.70 -1.51
CA GLY A 96 14.19 1.22 -0.24
C GLY A 96 14.84 2.53 0.20
N LYS A 97 16.16 2.65 0.04
CA LYS A 97 16.88 3.91 0.35
C LYS A 97 16.47 5.07 -0.57
N GLN A 98 16.16 4.78 -1.84
CA GLN A 98 15.66 5.77 -2.77
C GLN A 98 14.25 6.22 -2.40
N ALA A 99 13.37 5.28 -2.04
CA ALA A 99 12.03 5.59 -1.55
C ALA A 99 12.08 6.47 -0.28
N ARG A 100 12.97 6.15 0.67
CA ARG A 100 13.19 6.97 1.87
C ARG A 100 13.53 8.42 1.53
N LYS A 101 14.47 8.62 0.59
CA LYS A 101 14.91 9.95 0.15
C LYS A 101 13.78 10.71 -0.56
N GLN A 102 13.05 10.04 -1.43
CA GLN A 102 11.89 10.60 -2.12
C GLN A 102 10.79 11.00 -1.13
N HIS A 103 10.55 10.21 -0.07
CA HIS A 103 9.56 10.53 0.97
C HIS A 103 9.94 11.76 1.78
N GLN A 104 11.21 11.86 2.15
CA GLN A 104 11.73 13.06 2.80
C GLN A 104 11.55 14.29 1.91
N ASN A 105 11.92 14.19 0.63
CA ASN A 105 11.73 15.29 -0.32
C ASN A 105 10.25 15.68 -0.50
N TRP A 106 9.34 14.70 -0.44
CA TRP A 106 7.89 14.95 -0.52
C TRP A 106 7.38 15.70 0.71
N LEU A 107 7.77 15.27 1.91
CA LEU A 107 7.42 15.95 3.17
C LEU A 107 7.84 17.43 3.15
N ASP A 108 8.98 17.71 2.52
CA ASP A 108 9.58 19.04 2.41
C ASP A 108 9.01 19.88 1.23
N SER A 109 8.18 19.30 0.35
CA SER A 109 7.71 19.97 -0.87
C SER A 109 6.40 20.76 -0.66
N PRO A 110 6.31 22.03 -1.14
CA PRO A 110 5.09 22.83 -1.12
C PRO A 110 4.14 22.39 -2.23
N GLY A 111 3.47 21.26 -2.02
CA GLY A 111 2.59 20.63 -2.99
C GLY A 111 2.67 19.12 -2.85
N ARG A 112 2.09 18.60 -1.76
CA ARG A 112 1.95 17.16 -1.51
C ARG A 112 1.18 16.53 -2.67
N ARG A 113 1.87 15.76 -3.51
CA ARG A 113 1.26 14.98 -4.60
C ARG A 113 1.04 13.55 -4.14
N CYS A 114 -0.10 12.98 -4.47
CA CYS A 114 -0.38 11.58 -4.18
C CYS A 114 0.29 10.66 -5.21
N GLY A 115 0.37 9.39 -4.83
CA GLY A 115 0.90 8.27 -5.60
C GLY A 115 0.52 8.18 -7.06
N GLN A 116 1.33 7.44 -7.83
CA GLN A 116 0.76 6.62 -8.90
C GLN A 116 -0.30 5.68 -8.30
N PHE A 117 -1.52 5.92 -8.75
CA PHE A 117 -2.71 5.21 -8.31
C PHE A 117 -3.13 4.20 -9.38
N GLU A 118 -3.40 2.95 -8.98
CA GLU A 118 -3.98 1.94 -9.86
C GLU A 118 -5.22 1.30 -9.24
N TYR A 119 -6.39 1.56 -9.85
CA TYR A 119 -7.66 0.91 -9.51
C TYR A 119 -7.85 -0.43 -10.24
N THR A 120 -6.94 -0.77 -11.14
CA THR A 120 -7.04 -2.00 -11.94
C THR A 120 -6.57 -3.24 -11.18
N THR A 121 -5.98 -3.05 -10.00
CA THR A 121 -5.56 -4.13 -9.10
C THR A 121 -6.75 -4.96 -8.62
N ASP A 122 -6.48 -6.22 -8.31
CA ASP A 122 -7.50 -7.17 -7.87
C ASP A 122 -8.19 -6.73 -6.58
N LEU A 123 -7.53 -5.95 -5.71
CA LEU A 123 -8.07 -5.55 -4.42
C LEU A 123 -9.17 -4.48 -4.56
N PHE A 124 -8.94 -3.43 -5.35
CA PHE A 124 -9.98 -2.42 -5.58
C PHE A 124 -11.16 -3.02 -6.35
N ALA A 125 -10.86 -3.82 -7.37
CA ALA A 125 -11.88 -4.54 -8.12
C ALA A 125 -12.68 -5.48 -7.21
N ALA A 126 -12.05 -6.26 -6.33
CA ALA A 126 -12.74 -7.19 -5.44
C ALA A 126 -13.53 -6.48 -4.33
N GLN A 127 -12.95 -5.45 -3.69
CA GLN A 127 -13.56 -4.76 -2.55
C GLN A 127 -14.83 -3.99 -2.96
N PHE A 128 -14.89 -3.54 -4.21
CA PHE A 128 -15.97 -2.70 -4.70
C PHE A 128 -16.75 -3.31 -5.87
N ALA A 129 -16.38 -4.49 -6.40
CA ALA A 129 -17.11 -5.19 -7.46
C ALA A 129 -18.59 -5.34 -7.11
N GLU A 130 -18.91 -5.74 -5.88
CA GLU A 130 -20.31 -5.90 -5.46
C GLU A 130 -21.06 -4.56 -5.36
N LEU A 131 -20.35 -3.45 -5.16
CA LEU A 131 -20.92 -2.12 -4.93
C LEU A 131 -21.22 -1.37 -6.24
N VAL A 132 -20.46 -1.65 -7.31
CA VAL A 132 -20.66 -1.05 -8.65
C VAL A 132 -21.10 -2.04 -9.73
N GLY A 133 -21.26 -3.34 -9.41
CA GLY A 133 -21.78 -4.34 -10.35
C GLY A 133 -20.71 -5.01 -11.21
N GLY A 134 -19.50 -5.16 -10.68
CA GLY A 134 -18.37 -5.85 -11.32
C GLY A 134 -17.37 -4.92 -12.00
N ARG A 135 -16.35 -5.53 -12.62
CA ARG A 135 -15.18 -4.80 -13.12
C ARG A 135 -15.48 -3.83 -14.25
N GLU A 136 -16.30 -4.22 -15.23
CA GLU A 136 -16.62 -3.35 -16.37
C GLU A 136 -17.40 -2.11 -15.94
N ALA A 137 -18.31 -2.26 -14.98
CA ALA A 137 -19.08 -1.17 -14.42
C ALA A 137 -18.20 -0.23 -13.58
N MET A 138 -17.25 -0.79 -12.82
CA MET A 138 -16.22 -0.01 -12.13
C MET A 138 -15.37 0.81 -13.11
N ASP A 139 -14.81 0.18 -14.14
CA ASP A 139 -13.96 0.86 -15.13
C ASP A 139 -14.71 2.01 -15.82
N LYS A 140 -16.00 1.79 -16.12
CA LYS A 140 -16.86 2.84 -16.68
C LYS A 140 -17.07 3.97 -15.68
N TRP A 141 -17.36 3.66 -14.42
CA TRP A 141 -17.58 4.66 -13.37
C TRP A 141 -16.32 5.49 -13.11
N MET A 142 -15.16 4.85 -12.98
CA MET A 142 -13.86 5.51 -12.76
C MET A 142 -13.50 6.54 -13.83
N LYS A 143 -14.03 6.38 -15.05
CA LYS A 143 -13.83 7.27 -16.20
C LYS A 143 -15.01 8.22 -16.46
N THR A 144 -16.07 8.16 -15.65
CA THR A 144 -17.26 8.99 -15.83
C THR A 144 -17.13 10.26 -14.99
N LYS A 145 -17.33 11.43 -15.62
CA LYS A 145 -17.32 12.71 -14.91
C LYS A 145 -18.42 12.76 -13.87
N THR A 146 -18.04 13.16 -12.67
CA THR A 146 -18.89 13.09 -11.49
C THR A 146 -18.96 14.49 -10.86
N PRO A 147 -20.15 15.13 -10.79
CA PRO A 147 -20.31 16.48 -10.25
C PRO A 147 -19.78 16.65 -8.82
N GLN A 148 -19.85 15.58 -8.01
CA GLN A 148 -19.36 15.52 -6.62
C GLN A 148 -17.85 15.78 -6.53
N PHE A 149 -17.11 15.60 -7.64
CA PHE A 149 -15.67 15.86 -7.73
C PHE A 149 -15.36 17.12 -8.56
N GLY A 150 -16.35 17.99 -8.78
CA GLY A 150 -16.22 19.19 -9.62
C GLY A 150 -16.00 18.84 -11.09
N ASP A 151 -16.83 17.95 -11.63
CA ASP A 151 -16.80 17.44 -13.02
C ASP A 151 -15.50 16.70 -13.41
N ARG A 152 -14.76 16.23 -12.42
CA ARG A 152 -13.65 15.28 -12.58
C ARG A 152 -14.17 13.86 -12.60
N THR A 153 -13.39 12.96 -13.19
CA THR A 153 -13.61 11.52 -13.01
C THR A 153 -13.14 11.09 -11.61
N PRO A 154 -13.68 10.00 -11.04
CA PRO A 154 -13.15 9.42 -9.81
C PRO A 154 -11.63 9.16 -9.91
N GLU A 155 -11.15 8.67 -11.06
CA GLU A 155 -9.72 8.47 -11.32
C GLU A 155 -8.92 9.77 -11.19
N GLU A 156 -9.35 10.86 -11.82
CA GLU A 156 -8.71 12.18 -11.69
C GLU A 156 -8.75 12.71 -10.25
N ALA A 157 -9.83 12.44 -9.51
CA ALA A 157 -9.97 12.84 -8.12
C ALA A 157 -8.99 12.08 -7.20
N LEU A 158 -8.77 10.78 -7.44
CA LEU A 158 -7.80 9.98 -6.71
C LEU A 158 -6.36 10.48 -6.92
N HIS A 159 -5.99 10.85 -8.16
CA HIS A 159 -4.70 11.46 -8.45
C HIS A 159 -4.46 12.82 -7.74
N LEU A 160 -5.53 13.46 -7.26
CA LEU A 160 -5.48 14.71 -6.49
C LEU A 160 -5.55 14.49 -4.97
N GLY A 161 -5.47 13.24 -4.50
CA GLY A 161 -5.56 12.92 -3.08
C GLY A 161 -6.96 13.01 -2.50
N MET A 162 -7.99 12.94 -3.36
CA MET A 162 -9.39 12.95 -2.92
C MET A 162 -9.89 11.54 -2.54
N THR A 163 -9.00 10.68 -2.07
CA THR A 163 -9.24 9.26 -1.72
C THR A 163 -10.52 9.08 -0.90
N GLN A 164 -10.65 9.80 0.22
CA GLN A 164 -11.80 9.68 1.09
C GLN A 164 -13.11 10.13 0.42
N ALA A 165 -13.06 11.15 -0.43
CA ALA A 165 -14.25 11.63 -1.15
C ALA A 165 -14.74 10.58 -2.15
N VAL A 166 -13.81 9.91 -2.84
CA VAL A 166 -14.13 8.85 -3.80
C VAL A 166 -14.69 7.62 -3.09
N ILE A 167 -14.11 7.21 -1.96
CA ILE A 167 -14.64 6.12 -1.10
C ILE A 167 -16.06 6.45 -0.64
N ASN A 168 -16.28 7.64 -0.08
CA ASN A 168 -17.58 8.04 0.43
C ASN A 168 -18.64 8.02 -0.67
N HIS A 169 -18.32 8.55 -1.85
CA HIS A 169 -19.25 8.54 -2.97
C HIS A 169 -19.60 7.11 -3.43
N LEU A 170 -18.62 6.22 -3.45
CA LEU A 170 -18.84 4.82 -3.82
C LEU A 170 -19.73 4.10 -2.78
N LEU A 171 -19.53 4.35 -1.48
CA LEU A 171 -20.41 3.84 -0.42
C LEU A 171 -21.85 4.39 -0.53
N GLU A 172 -22.00 5.65 -0.93
CA GLU A 172 -23.32 6.26 -1.18
C GLU A 172 -24.05 5.58 -2.36
N LEU A 173 -23.34 5.27 -3.45
CA LEU A 173 -23.91 4.58 -4.61
C LEU A 173 -24.47 3.20 -4.23
N ALA A 174 -23.78 2.47 -3.34
CA ALA A 174 -24.25 1.19 -2.83
C ALA A 174 -25.51 1.32 -1.94
N GLN A 175 -25.58 2.38 -1.13
CA GLN A 175 -26.75 2.66 -0.30
C GLN A 175 -27.97 3.11 -1.12
N GLN A 176 -27.76 3.78 -2.25
CA GLN A 176 -28.83 4.15 -3.17
C GLN A 176 -29.36 2.93 -3.94
N SER A 177 -28.47 2.03 -4.37
CA SER A 177 -28.84 0.79 -5.05
C SER A 177 -29.66 -0.16 -4.15
N SER A 178 -29.39 -0.19 -2.85
CA SER A 178 -30.15 -1.01 -1.87
C SER A 178 -31.52 -0.42 -1.48
N LYS A 179 -31.74 0.88 -1.67
CA LYS A 179 -33.05 1.53 -1.43
C LYS A 179 -33.97 1.53 -2.66
N GLY A 180 -33.45 1.19 -3.85
CA GLY A 180 -34.22 1.06 -5.09
C GLY A 180 -34.91 -0.29 -5.31
N GLY A 181 -34.78 -1.23 -4.35
CA GLY A 181 -35.42 -2.55 -4.40
C GLY A 181 -36.88 -2.55 -3.97
N THR A 182 -37.73 -1.76 -4.61
CA THR A 182 -39.19 -1.99 -4.66
C THR A 182 -39.75 -1.36 -5.93
N ASP A 183 -39.94 -2.20 -6.95
CA ASP A 183 -41.16 -2.26 -7.79
C ASP A 183 -40.82 -2.99 -9.11
N ILE A 184 -41.09 -4.30 -9.12
CA ILE A 184 -41.58 -5.04 -10.30
C ILE A 184 -42.87 -5.73 -9.86
#